data_AF-A0A497L7H6-F1
#
_entry.id   AF-A0A497L7H6-F1
#
_cell.length_a   1.000
_cell.length_b   1.000
_cell.length_c   1.000
_cell.angle_alpha   90.00
_cell.angle_beta   90.00
_cell.angle_gamma   90.00
#
_symmetry.space_group_name_H-M   'P 1'
#
loop_
_entity.id
_entity.type
_entity.pdbx_description
1 polymer ?
#
loop_
_entity_poly.entity_id
_entity_poly.type
_entity_poly.pdbx_seq_one_letter_code
_entity_poly.pdbx_strand_id
1 'polypeptide(L)' 'PATSKFCPQCGAKLTPPSAGTIKCPKCGKLIPAGSKFCPECGAKIQ' A
#
# COMPACT_ATOMS: atom_id res chain seq x y z
N PRO A 1 14.23 16.36 23.64
CA PRO A 1 14.87 15.41 22.70
C PRO A 1 13.84 14.91 21.69
N ALA A 2 14.15 15.03 20.40
CA ALA A 2 13.28 14.73 19.29
C ALA A 2 13.13 13.21 18.99
N THR A 3 12.03 12.86 18.30
CA THR A 3 11.89 11.71 17.38
C THR A 3 11.53 10.34 17.99
N SER A 4 10.55 10.26 18.89
CA SER A 4 9.93 8.96 19.16
C SER A 4 8.89 8.64 18.10
N LYS A 5 9.31 7.86 17.09
CA LYS A 5 8.54 7.47 15.90
C LYS A 5 7.44 6.41 16.19
N PHE A 6 7.00 6.26 17.44
CA PHE A 6 6.13 5.18 17.91
C PHE A 6 5.26 5.60 19.11
N CYS A 7 4.02 5.08 19.19
CA CYS A 7 3.03 5.47 20.20
C CYS A 7 3.15 4.62 21.49
N PRO A 8 3.38 5.22 22.68
CA PRO A 8 3.75 4.50 23.91
C PRO A 8 2.61 3.78 24.64
N GLN A 9 1.36 3.89 24.17
CA GLN A 9 0.17 3.30 24.80
C GLN A 9 -0.28 1.96 24.18
N CYS A 10 0.22 1.60 23.00
CA CYS A 10 -0.20 0.40 22.27
C CYS A 10 0.97 -0.32 21.55
N GLY A 11 2.12 0.34 21.33
CA GLY A 11 3.27 -0.28 20.64
C GLY A 11 3.07 -0.51 19.14
N ALA A 12 1.90 -0.16 18.59
CA ALA A 12 1.64 -0.23 17.16
C ALA A 12 2.51 0.80 16.42
N LYS A 13 3.25 0.32 15.42
CA LYS A 13 3.97 1.16 14.47
C LYS A 13 2.92 1.91 13.66
N LEU A 14 2.88 3.24 13.77
CA LEU A 14 2.13 4.12 12.88
C LEU A 14 2.79 4.15 11.47
N THR A 15 3.14 2.99 10.93
CA THR A 15 3.03 2.83 9.49
C THR A 15 1.53 2.85 9.27
N PRO A 16 0.96 3.87 8.59
CA PRO A 16 -0.46 3.82 8.28
C PRO A 16 -0.72 2.43 7.68
N PRO A 17 -1.84 1.76 8.00
CA PRO A 17 -2.35 0.71 7.15
C PRO A 17 -2.74 1.43 5.86
N SER A 18 -1.73 1.86 5.08
CA SER A 18 -1.85 2.21 3.70
C SER A 18 -2.35 0.92 3.11
N ALA A 19 -3.67 0.84 2.98
CA ALA A 19 -4.34 0.16 1.92
C ALA A 19 -3.70 0.69 0.64
N GLY A 20 -2.50 0.18 0.35
CA GLY A 20 -1.67 0.65 -0.72
C GLY A 20 -2.47 0.42 -1.97
N THR A 21 -2.59 1.43 -2.79
CA THR A 21 -3.16 1.25 -4.12
C THR A 21 -2.04 1.62 -5.07
N ILE A 22 -1.65 0.68 -5.92
CA ILE A 22 -0.60 0.87 -6.91
C ILE A 22 -1.24 1.21 -8.25
N LYS A 23 -0.51 1.93 -9.10
CA LYS A 23 -0.97 2.21 -10.47
C LYS A 23 -0.52 1.08 -11.38
N CYS A 24 -1.45 0.54 -12.16
CA CYS A 24 -1.16 -0.46 -13.16
C CYS A 24 -0.24 0.14 -14.24
N PRO A 25 0.93 -0.45 -14.53
CA PRO A 25 1.86 0.07 -15.54
C PRO A 25 1.34 -0.10 -16.98
N LYS A 26 0.30 -0.93 -17.19
CA LYS A 26 -0.25 -1.23 -18.52
C LYS A 26 -1.43 -0.33 -18.90
N CYS A 27 -2.32 -0.02 -17.96
CA CYS A 27 -3.50 0.81 -18.22
C CYS A 27 -3.58 2.09 -17.37
N GLY A 28 -2.70 2.27 -16.39
CA GLY A 28 -2.70 3.42 -15.49
C GLY A 28 -3.73 3.37 -14.37
N LYS A 29 -4.58 2.33 -14.28
CA LYS A 29 -5.62 2.27 -13.25
C LYS A 29 -5.05 2.01 -11.86
N LEU A 30 -5.71 2.55 -10.85
CA LEU A 30 -5.43 2.29 -9.46
C LEU A 30 -5.95 0.92 -9.05
N ILE A 31 -5.07 0.08 -8.48
CA ILE A 31 -5.35 -1.30 -8.11
C ILE A 31 -4.77 -1.63 -6.71
N PRO A 32 -5.35 -2.57 -5.96
CA PRO A 32 -4.91 -2.88 -4.62
C PRO A 32 -3.45 -3.35 -4.59
N ALA A 33 -2.65 -2.83 -3.66
CA ALA A 33 -1.31 -3.32 -3.38
C ALA A 33 -1.44 -4.73 -2.82
N GLY A 34 -0.85 -5.70 -3.52
CA GLY A 34 -1.03 -7.13 -3.26
C GLY A 34 -1.84 -7.86 -4.33
N SER A 35 -2.44 -7.15 -5.29
CA SER A 35 -3.07 -7.79 -6.45
C SER A 35 -2.02 -8.37 -7.41
N LYS A 36 -2.15 -9.67 -7.74
CA LYS A 36 -1.30 -10.37 -8.72
C LYS A 36 -1.54 -9.91 -10.16
N PHE A 37 -2.75 -9.47 -10.44
CA PHE A 37 -3.21 -9.07 -11.77
C PHE A 37 -4.08 -7.82 -11.64
N CYS A 38 -4.11 -7.01 -12.69
CA CYS A 38 -4.99 -5.87 -12.80
C CYS A 38 -6.41 -6.36 -13.07
N PRO A 39 -7.40 -6.12 -12.19
CA PRO A 39 -8.80 -6.48 -12.45
C PRO A 39 -9.41 -5.72 -13.64
N GLU A 40 -8.79 -4.63 -14.08
CA GLU A 40 -9.31 -3.80 -15.17
C GLU A 40 -8.84 -4.26 -16.55
N CYS A 41 -7.58 -4.66 -16.68
CA CYS A 41 -6.99 -5.00 -17.98
C CYS A 41 -6.37 -6.40 -18.05
N GLY A 42 -6.36 -7.15 -16.94
CA GLY A 42 -5.77 -8.49 -16.85
C GLY A 42 -4.24 -8.54 -16.84
N ALA A 43 -3.55 -7.40 -16.87
CA ALA A 43 -2.10 -7.35 -16.82
C ALA A 43 -1.55 -7.89 -15.49
N LYS A 44 -0.48 -8.69 -15.53
CA LYS A 44 0.21 -9.16 -14.33
C LYS A 44 0.99 -8.01 -13.68
N ILE A 45 0.91 -7.89 -12.35
CA ILE A 45 1.45 -6.75 -11.57
C ILE A 45 2.50 -7.20 -10.56
N GLN A 46 2.29 -8.37 -9.96
CA GLN A 46 3.25 -9.02 -9.07
C GLN A 46 4.28 -9.82 -9.87
#